data_AF-A0A969D5L2-F1
#
_entry.id   AF-A0A969D5L2-F1
#
_cell.length_a   1.000
_cell.length_b   1.000
_cell.length_c   1.000
_cell.angle_alpha   90.00
_cell.angle_beta   90.00
_cell.angle_gamma   90.00
#
_symmetry.space_group_name_H-M   'P 1'
#
loop_
_entity.id
_entity.type
_entity.pdbx_description
1 polymer ?
#
loop_
_entity_poly.entity_id
_entity_poly.type
_entity_poly.pdbx_seq_one_letter_code
_entity_poly.pdbx_strand_id
1 'polypeptide(L)' 'MKSLSSDEKGLLKQLLDEEVSTSQATIHAIHPNYPLRGLPLVIADDFDEPMPELWEALNP' A
#
# COMPACT_ATOMS: atom_id res chain seq x y z
N MET A 1 -20.88 -24.94 -19.53
CA MET A 1 -20.22 -24.02 -18.58
C MET A 1 -20.93 -22.69 -18.66
N LYS A 2 -21.53 -22.19 -17.58
CA LYS A 2 -22.25 -20.90 -17.59
C LYS A 2 -21.24 -19.77 -17.43
N SER A 3 -21.13 -18.91 -18.44
CA SER A 3 -20.35 -17.67 -18.37
C SER A 3 -21.14 -16.61 -17.62
N LEU A 4 -20.49 -15.88 -16.70
CA LEU A 4 -21.11 -14.76 -16.00
C LEU A 4 -21.55 -13.65 -16.96
N SER A 5 -22.73 -13.11 -16.71
CA SER A 5 -23.32 -11.97 -17.41
C SER A 5 -22.47 -10.71 -17.23
N SER A 6 -22.57 -9.76 -18.17
CA SER A 6 -21.85 -8.48 -18.10
C SER A 6 -22.19 -7.69 -16.84
N ASP A 7 -23.45 -7.78 -16.38
CA ASP A 7 -23.94 -7.06 -15.21
C ASP A 7 -23.34 -7.61 -13.92
N GLU A 8 -23.18 -8.93 -13.83
CA GLU A 8 -22.54 -9.60 -12.69
C GLU A 8 -21.07 -9.22 -12.55
N LYS A 9 -20.37 -9.04 -13.68
CA LYS A 9 -18.98 -8.57 -13.70
C LYS A 9 -18.84 -7.13 -13.23
N GLY A 10 -19.80 -6.28 -13.58
CA GLY A 10 -19.84 -4.88 -13.12
C GLY A 10 -19.99 -4.77 -11.60
N LEU A 11 -20.90 -5.57 -11.03
CA LEU A 11 -21.11 -5.63 -9.58
C LEU A 11 -19.88 -6.16 -8.83
N LEU A 12 -19.22 -7.19 -9.36
CA LEU A 12 -17.99 -7.71 -8.77
C LEU A 12 -16.85 -6.70 -8.83
N LYS A 13 -16.71 -5.94 -9.92
CA LYS A 13 -15.71 -4.87 -10.03
C LYS A 13 -15.95 -3.79 -8.98
N GLN A 14 -17.20 -3.38 -8.80
CA GLN A 14 -17.58 -2.35 -7.85
C GLN A 14 -17.33 -2.80 -6.39
N LEU A 15 -17.64 -4.06 -6.07
CA LEU A 15 -17.32 -4.65 -4.76
C LEU A 15 -15.81 -4.76 -4.52
N LEU A 16 -15.02 -5.13 -5.55
CA LEU A 16 -13.55 -5.14 -5.43
C LEU A 16 -12.99 -3.73 -5.18
N ASP A 17 -13.46 -2.74 -5.94
CA ASP A 17 -13.02 -1.35 -5.79
C ASP A 17 -13.39 -0.79 -4.39
N GLU A 18 -14.55 -1.21 -3.85
CA GLU A 18 -15.03 -0.83 -2.51
C GLU A 18 -14.30 -1.57 -1.38
N GLU A 19 -13.92 -2.84 -1.57
CA GLU A 19 -13.05 -3.61 -0.66
C GLU A 19 -11.62 -3.02 -0.59
N VAL A 20 -11.04 -2.67 -1.75
CA VAL A 20 -9.70 -2.07 -1.83
C VAL A 20 -9.64 -0.72 -1.10
N SER A 21 -10.70 0.08 -1.19
CA SER A 21 -10.83 1.37 -0.49
C SER A 21 -11.07 1.17 1.02
N THR A 22 -11.96 0.25 1.39
CA THR A 22 -12.31 -0.01 2.80
C THR A 22 -11.14 -0.62 3.56
N SER A 23 -10.33 -1.49 2.94
CA SER A 23 -9.14 -2.09 3.56
C SER A 23 -8.03 -1.08 3.83
N GLN A 24 -7.82 -0.06 2.99
CA GLN A 24 -6.81 0.98 3.26
C GLN A 24 -7.23 1.97 4.35
N ALA A 25 -8.52 2.35 4.40
CA ALA A 25 -9.04 3.26 5.41
C ALA A 25 -9.20 2.58 6.78
N THR A 26 -9.54 1.29 6.81
CA THR A 26 -9.77 0.56 8.07
C THR A 26 -8.46 0.27 8.81
N ILE A 27 -7.34 0.00 8.11
CA ILE A 27 -6.04 -0.23 8.78
C ILE A 27 -5.52 1.05 9.45
N HIS A 28 -5.70 2.23 8.83
CA HIS A 28 -5.28 3.51 9.41
C HIS A 28 -6.01 3.87 10.71
N ALA A 29 -7.25 3.39 10.91
CA ALA A 29 -8.04 3.69 12.09
C ALA A 29 -7.76 2.79 13.30
N ILE A 30 -7.15 1.59 13.11
CA ILE A 30 -7.02 0.58 14.17
C ILE A 30 -5.79 0.85 15.06
N HIS A 31 -4.75 1.52 14.56
CA HIS A 31 -3.58 1.90 15.36
C HIS A 31 -3.03 3.28 14.97
N PRO A 32 -3.61 4.37 15.49
CA PRO A 32 -3.10 5.73 15.19
C PRO A 32 -1.64 5.91 15.62
N ASN A 33 -1.20 5.16 16.63
CA ASN A 33 0.19 5.18 17.10
C ASN A 33 1.15 4.37 16.21
N TYR A 34 0.62 3.46 15.39
CA TYR A 34 1.43 2.54 14.58
C TYR A 34 0.83 2.42 13.17
N PRO A 35 0.84 3.51 12.38
CA PRO A 35 0.16 3.60 11.09
C PRO A 35 0.68 2.59 10.06
N LEU A 36 1.91 2.11 10.22
CA LEU A 36 2.53 1.12 9.33
C LEU A 36 2.26 -0.33 9.75
N ARG A 37 1.57 -0.58 10.87
CA ARG A 37 1.37 -1.93 11.38
C ARG A 37 0.50 -2.75 10.42
N GLY A 38 1.02 -3.90 9.99
CA GLY A 38 0.31 -4.82 9.10
C GLY A 38 0.52 -4.52 7.61
N LEU A 39 1.25 -3.44 7.26
CA LEU A 39 1.68 -3.21 5.89
C LEU A 39 3.03 -3.90 5.64
N PRO A 40 3.17 -4.71 4.58
CA PRO A 40 4.45 -5.32 4.22
C PRO A 40 5.41 -4.24 3.75
N LEU A 41 6.64 -4.27 4.27
CA LEU A 41 7.71 -3.35 3.90
C LEU A 41 8.81 -4.15 3.18
N VAL A 42 9.31 -3.60 2.09
CA VAL A 42 10.48 -4.12 1.37
C VAL A 42 11.62 -3.14 1.64
N ILE A 43 12.70 -3.64 2.22
CA ILE A 43 13.94 -2.88 2.40
C ILE A 43 14.73 -3.06 1.10
N ALA A 44 15.25 -1.95 0.56
CA ALA A 44 16.10 -2.01 -0.62
C ALA A 44 17.45 -2.65 -0.28
N ASP A 45 18.06 -3.36 -1.24
CA ASP A 45 19.32 -4.08 -1.01
C ASP A 45 20.50 -3.14 -0.67
N ASP A 46 20.41 -1.88 -1.10
CA ASP A 46 21.39 -0.81 -0.90
C ASP A 46 21.08 0.10 0.30
N PHE A 47 20.08 -0.23 1.13
CA PHE A 47 19.63 0.64 2.21
C PHE A 47 20.75 1.00 3.22
N ASP A 48 21.66 0.06 3.47
CA ASP A 48 22.78 0.24 4.40
C ASP A 48 24.05 0.80 3.70
N GLU A 49 23.99 1.08 2.39
CA GLU A 49 25.14 1.63 1.68
C GLU A 49 25.44 3.07 2.14
N PRO A 50 26.73 3.42 2.34
CA PRO A 50 27.09 4.77 2.72
C PRO A 50 26.78 5.75 1.58
N MET A 51 26.01 6.79 1.89
CA MET A 51 25.65 7.88 0.96
C MET A 51 26.40 9.19 1.35
N PRO A 52 27.71 9.32 1.06
CA PRO A 52 28.50 10.50 1.41
C PRO A 52 27.95 11.80 0.83
N GLU A 53 27.33 11.75 -0.35
CA GLU A 53 26.69 12.88 -1.01
C GLU A 53 25.59 13.55 -0.18
N LEU A 54 24.88 12.78 0.67
CA LEU A 54 23.89 13.35 1.58
C LEU A 54 24.54 14.17 2.69
N TRP A 55 25.70 13.74 3.18
CA TRP A 55 26.46 14.46 4.19
C TRP A 55 27.15 15.69 3.61
N GLU A 56 27.66 15.60 2.37
CA GLU A 56 28.23 16.74 1.65
C GLU A 56 27.19 17.82 1.37
N ALA A 57 25.95 17.42 1.00
CA ALA A 57 24.86 18.37 0.77
C ALA A 57 24.42 19.16 2.03
N LEU A 58 24.75 18.67 3.23
CA LEU A 58 24.45 19.35 4.50
C LEU A 58 25.51 20.38 4.91
N ASN A 59 26.68 20.40 4.26
CA ASN A 59 27.75 21.33 4.56
C ASN A 59 27.76 22.47 3.51
N PRO A 60 27.35 23.70 3.88
CA PRO A 60 27.23 24.83 2.95
C PRO A 60 28.57 25.39 2.47
#